data_AF-A0A0R2PM97-F1
#
_entry.id   AF-A0A0R2PM97-F1
#
_cell.length_a   1.000
_cell.length_b   1.000
_cell.length_c   1.000
_cell.angle_alpha   90.00
_cell.angle_beta   90.00
_cell.angle_gamma   90.00
#
_symmetry.space_group_name_H-M   'P 1'
#
loop_
_entity.id
_entity.type
_entity.pdbx_description
1 polymer ?
#
loop_
_entity_poly.entity_id
_entity_poly.type
_entity_poly.pdbx_seq_one_letter_code
_entity_poly.pdbx_strand_id
1 'polypeptide(L)'
;MSSFSQHPDPDHVVVHLSDTHLLAGGHQLYGVVDSDAPLRRLMERLVASGQNIEALVFTGDLADQAEIGAYERLRDLVEPWAAKLDAQVVWVMGNHDEREPFSTVMMGEEASQEPQDRVYLAGGLRIIALDSSVPGYHHGALLPEQLEWLATELGTPAEHGTLLALHHPPIPTPIDLMGLIELEDQAGLARVIQGSDVRGVLAGHLHYSTFSTFAGVPVSVCAASCYNIDLVASSTKILSAMPSGLSASLVHVYPDQVVFSQVPLDDVAELTSYE
;
A
#
# COMPACT_ATOMS: atom_id res chain seq x y z
N MET A 1 31.85 -7.87 -3.91
CA MET A 1 31.41 -8.21 -5.28
C MET A 1 31.60 -6.97 -6.13
N SER A 2 32.10 -7.12 -7.37
CA SER A 2 32.09 -6.00 -8.32
C SER A 2 30.65 -5.74 -8.71
N SER A 3 30.07 -4.62 -8.26
CA SER A 3 28.75 -4.21 -8.71
C SER A 3 28.77 -4.10 -10.25
N PHE A 4 27.84 -4.78 -10.92
CA PHE A 4 27.60 -4.59 -12.35
C PHE A 4 26.94 -3.21 -12.64
N SER A 5 26.57 -2.48 -11.59
CA SER A 5 25.90 -1.19 -11.64
C SER A 5 26.85 -0.05 -11.20
N GLN A 6 26.60 1.15 -11.73
CA GLN A 6 27.21 2.38 -11.22
C GLN A 6 26.61 2.86 -9.89
N HIS A 7 25.45 2.30 -9.51
CA HIS A 7 24.75 2.61 -8.26
C HIS A 7 25.17 1.61 -7.17
N PRO A 8 25.21 2.02 -5.89
CA PRO A 8 25.36 1.09 -4.77
C PRO A 8 24.13 0.18 -4.66
N ASP A 9 24.17 -0.78 -3.73
CA ASP A 9 22.97 -1.46 -3.28
C ASP A 9 22.00 -0.45 -2.62
N PRO A 10 20.69 -0.70 -2.64
CA PRO A 10 19.71 0.17 -1.96
C PRO A 10 19.97 0.20 -0.45
N ASP A 11 19.73 1.37 0.17
CA ASP A 11 19.77 1.53 1.62
C ASP A 11 18.60 0.78 2.27
N HIS A 12 17.44 0.76 1.60
CA HIS A 12 16.25 0.04 2.06
C HIS A 12 15.49 -0.69 0.96
N VAL A 13 14.86 -1.80 1.33
CA VAL A 13 13.90 -2.53 0.49
C VAL A 13 12.58 -2.71 1.24
N VAL A 14 11.50 -2.18 0.65
CA VAL A 14 10.14 -2.26 1.19
C VAL A 14 9.25 -2.96 0.16
N VAL A 15 8.34 -3.81 0.63
CA VAL A 15 7.26 -4.37 -0.20
C VAL A 15 6.02 -3.53 0.00
N HIS A 16 5.44 -3.03 -1.08
CA HIS A 16 4.18 -2.30 -1.11
C HIS A 16 3.10 -3.20 -1.72
N LEU A 17 2.07 -3.46 -0.93
CA LEU A 17 0.89 -4.26 -1.23
C LEU A 17 -0.36 -3.43 -1.00
N SER A 18 -1.47 -3.82 -1.60
CA SER A 18 -2.72 -3.09 -1.44
C SER A 18 -3.94 -3.93 -1.77
N ASP A 19 -5.10 -3.49 -1.27
CA ASP A 19 -6.44 -3.93 -1.68
C ASP A 19 -6.54 -5.46 -1.65
N THR A 20 -6.44 -6.02 -0.43
CA THR A 20 -6.53 -7.47 -0.23
C THR A 20 -7.97 -7.96 -0.19
N HIS A 21 -8.91 -7.11 0.27
CA HIS A 21 -10.35 -7.41 0.34
C HIS A 21 -10.64 -8.82 0.87
N LEU A 22 -10.05 -9.17 2.02
CA LEU A 22 -10.39 -10.45 2.65
C LEU A 22 -11.80 -10.37 3.23
N LEU A 23 -12.49 -11.51 3.18
CA LEU A 23 -13.76 -11.75 3.87
C LEU A 23 -13.55 -12.69 5.05
N ALA A 24 -14.39 -12.64 6.07
CA ALA A 24 -14.32 -13.58 7.17
C ALA A 24 -14.63 -15.02 6.71
N GLY A 25 -14.14 -16.00 7.48
CA GLY A 25 -14.48 -17.42 7.26
C GLY A 25 -13.89 -18.06 6.00
N GLY A 26 -12.98 -17.39 5.28
CA GLY A 26 -12.39 -17.94 4.06
C GLY A 26 -13.30 -17.86 2.84
N HIS A 27 -14.32 -17.00 2.87
CA HIS A 27 -15.18 -16.78 1.73
C HIS A 27 -14.42 -16.13 0.57
N GLN A 28 -14.76 -16.56 -0.65
CA GLN A 28 -14.26 -15.94 -1.86
C GLN A 28 -14.97 -14.62 -2.12
N LEU A 29 -14.21 -13.59 -2.47
CA LEU A 29 -14.76 -12.30 -2.86
C LEU A 29 -15.60 -12.47 -4.14
N TYR A 30 -16.79 -11.89 -4.13
CA TYR A 30 -17.81 -12.10 -5.17
C TYR A 30 -18.16 -13.58 -5.44
N GLY A 31 -17.85 -14.48 -4.50
CA GLY A 31 -18.04 -15.93 -4.64
C GLY A 31 -17.12 -16.62 -5.65
N VAL A 32 -16.11 -15.92 -6.19
CA VAL A 32 -15.25 -16.45 -7.27
C VAL A 32 -13.78 -16.03 -7.15
N VAL A 33 -13.45 -14.97 -6.41
CA VAL A 33 -12.08 -14.44 -6.27
C VAL A 33 -11.44 -15.01 -5.01
N ASP A 34 -10.30 -15.67 -5.16
CA ASP A 34 -9.44 -16.13 -4.08
C ASP A 34 -8.39 -15.07 -3.75
N SER A 35 -8.62 -14.31 -2.67
CA SER A 35 -7.70 -13.27 -2.19
C SER A 35 -6.52 -13.82 -1.37
N ASP A 36 -6.59 -15.08 -0.90
CA ASP A 36 -5.59 -15.66 -0.01
C ASP A 36 -4.39 -16.20 -0.78
N ALA A 37 -4.65 -16.99 -1.83
CA ALA A 37 -3.62 -17.76 -2.49
C ALA A 37 -2.57 -16.88 -3.23
N PRO A 38 -2.96 -15.81 -3.95
CA PRO A 38 -1.99 -14.89 -4.57
C PRO A 38 -1.06 -14.24 -3.54
N LEU A 39 -1.61 -13.77 -2.42
CA LEU A 39 -0.85 -13.13 -1.35
C LEU A 39 0.13 -14.12 -0.70
N ARG A 40 -0.32 -15.34 -0.38
CA ARG A 40 0.54 -16.39 0.18
C ARG A 40 1.71 -16.74 -0.74
N ARG A 41 1.46 -16.91 -2.05
CA ARG A 41 2.51 -17.22 -3.03
C ARG A 41 3.56 -16.12 -3.10
N LEU A 42 3.15 -14.85 -3.05
CA LEU A 42 4.12 -13.76 -2.98
C LEU A 42 4.97 -13.84 -1.71
N MET A 43 4.35 -14.03 -0.54
CA MET A 43 5.10 -14.12 0.72
C MET A 43 6.13 -15.26 0.71
N GLU A 44 5.76 -16.42 0.15
CA GLU A 44 6.68 -17.55 -0.08
C GLU A 44 7.87 -17.13 -0.96
N ARG A 45 7.61 -16.45 -2.08
CA ARG A 45 8.63 -15.96 -3.01
C ARG A 45 9.54 -14.90 -2.37
N LEU A 46 8.99 -14.00 -1.56
CA LEU A 46 9.77 -12.98 -0.87
C LEU A 46 10.77 -13.62 0.10
N VAL A 47 10.33 -14.58 0.92
CA VAL A 47 11.23 -15.33 1.82
C VAL A 47 12.26 -16.12 1.02
N ALA A 48 11.85 -16.81 -0.04
CA ALA A 48 12.76 -17.58 -0.88
C ALA A 48 13.80 -16.71 -1.61
N SER A 49 13.50 -15.43 -1.86
CA SER A 49 14.41 -14.52 -2.56
C SER A 49 15.67 -14.18 -1.75
N GLY A 50 15.64 -14.31 -0.42
CA GLY A 50 16.76 -13.91 0.45
C GLY A 50 17.06 -12.41 0.46
N GLN A 51 16.18 -11.58 -0.11
CA GLN A 51 16.32 -10.12 -0.06
C GLN A 51 16.10 -9.60 1.37
N ASN A 52 16.86 -8.58 1.74
CA ASN A 52 16.71 -7.89 3.03
C ASN A 52 15.50 -6.94 2.98
N ILE A 53 14.30 -7.49 3.16
CA ILE A 53 13.05 -6.73 3.18
C ILE A 53 12.84 -6.19 4.60
N GLU A 54 12.80 -4.88 4.76
CA GLU A 54 12.66 -4.24 6.08
C GLU A 54 11.21 -3.95 6.46
N ALA A 55 10.34 -3.76 5.48
CA ALA A 55 8.92 -3.52 5.74
C ALA A 55 7.99 -4.11 4.68
N LEU A 56 6.81 -4.54 5.13
CA LEU A 56 5.65 -4.88 4.32
C LEU A 56 4.56 -3.82 4.56
N VAL A 57 4.30 -2.95 3.57
CA VAL A 57 3.34 -1.86 3.65
C VAL A 57 2.07 -2.24 2.89
N PHE A 58 0.93 -2.26 3.57
CA PHE A 58 -0.39 -2.56 3.00
C PHE A 58 -1.24 -1.29 2.95
N THR A 59 -1.43 -0.71 1.76
CA THR A 59 -2.09 0.59 1.57
C THR A 59 -3.62 0.51 1.49
N GLY A 60 -4.25 -0.15 2.47
CA GLY A 60 -5.71 -0.12 2.66
C GLY A 60 -6.50 -1.18 1.92
N ASP A 61 -7.81 -1.17 2.21
CA ASP A 61 -8.81 -2.15 1.80
C ASP A 61 -8.38 -3.57 2.17
N LEU A 62 -8.05 -3.71 3.45
CA LEU A 62 -7.52 -4.94 4.02
C LEU A 62 -8.63 -6.00 4.10
N ALA A 63 -9.76 -5.60 4.68
CA ALA A 63 -10.99 -6.37 4.75
C ALA A 63 -12.06 -5.75 3.87
N ASP A 64 -12.79 -6.56 3.09
CA ASP A 64 -13.81 -6.05 2.14
C ASP A 64 -15.03 -5.44 2.84
N GLN A 65 -15.35 -5.90 4.05
CA GLN A 65 -16.54 -5.50 4.81
C GLN A 65 -16.18 -5.17 6.27
N ALA A 66 -14.92 -4.82 6.53
CA ALA A 66 -14.37 -4.57 7.87
C ALA A 66 -14.69 -5.66 8.91
N GLU A 67 -14.85 -6.91 8.47
CA GLU A 67 -15.15 -8.01 9.36
C GLU A 67 -13.95 -8.31 10.26
N ILE A 68 -14.16 -8.40 11.57
CA ILE A 68 -13.11 -8.79 12.55
C ILE A 68 -12.36 -10.06 12.10
N GLY A 69 -13.12 -11.08 11.67
CA GLY A 69 -12.54 -12.34 11.21
C GLY A 69 -11.75 -12.22 9.89
N ALA A 70 -11.95 -11.18 9.09
CA ALA A 70 -11.12 -10.91 7.92
C ALA A 70 -9.76 -10.32 8.33
N TYR A 71 -9.75 -9.37 9.28
CA TYR A 71 -8.52 -8.80 9.84
C TYR A 71 -7.66 -9.87 10.53
N GLU A 72 -8.27 -10.70 11.39
CA GLU A 72 -7.56 -11.80 12.07
C GLU A 72 -6.90 -12.74 11.05
N ARG A 73 -7.64 -13.10 9.99
CA ARG A 73 -7.12 -13.95 8.91
C ARG A 73 -5.97 -13.30 8.16
N LEU A 74 -6.03 -12.00 7.89
CA LEU A 74 -4.95 -11.29 7.21
C LEU A 74 -3.68 -11.30 8.07
N ARG A 75 -3.80 -11.05 9.38
CA ARG A 75 -2.68 -11.14 10.32
C ARG A 75 -2.09 -12.54 10.36
N ASP A 76 -2.93 -13.56 10.54
CA ASP A 76 -2.52 -14.97 10.57
C ASP A 76 -1.83 -15.40 9.26
N LEU A 77 -2.23 -14.81 8.13
CA LEU A 77 -1.59 -15.07 6.84
C LEU A 77 -0.23 -14.39 6.76
N VAL A 78 -0.11 -13.11 7.12
CA VAL A 78 1.05 -12.25 6.83
C VAL A 78 2.12 -12.28 7.91
N GLU A 79 1.76 -12.19 9.19
CA GLU A 79 2.72 -12.04 10.30
C GLU A 79 3.75 -13.17 10.39
N PRO A 80 3.40 -14.46 10.17
CA PRO A 80 4.40 -15.52 10.16
C PRO A 80 5.46 -15.37 9.06
N TRP A 81 5.15 -14.70 7.94
CA TRP A 81 6.12 -14.40 6.89
C TRP A 81 6.94 -13.17 7.21
N ALA A 82 6.31 -12.12 7.73
CA ALA A 82 7.01 -10.93 8.21
C ALA A 82 8.08 -11.29 9.25
N ALA A 83 7.75 -12.17 10.20
CA ALA A 83 8.70 -12.68 11.19
C ALA A 83 9.87 -13.49 10.57
N LYS A 84 9.67 -14.20 9.46
CA LYS A 84 10.75 -14.90 8.74
C LYS A 84 11.67 -13.93 7.99
N LEU A 85 11.13 -12.80 7.55
CA LEU A 85 11.87 -11.74 6.85
C LEU A 85 12.58 -10.79 7.81
N ASP A 86 12.25 -10.84 9.12
CA ASP A 86 12.57 -9.77 10.08
C ASP A 86 12.03 -8.40 9.63
N ALA A 87 10.90 -8.42 8.91
CA ALA A 87 10.28 -7.24 8.33
C ALA A 87 9.19 -6.70 9.25
N GLN A 88 9.12 -5.38 9.39
CA GLN A 88 8.02 -4.71 10.06
C GLN A 88 6.78 -4.69 9.16
N VAL A 89 5.59 -4.93 9.72
CA VAL A 89 4.34 -4.77 8.96
C VAL A 89 3.73 -3.40 9.23
N VAL A 90 3.39 -2.69 8.17
CA VAL A 90 2.75 -1.37 8.20
C VAL A 90 1.35 -1.52 7.59
N TRP A 91 0.34 -1.42 8.44
CA TRP A 91 -1.07 -1.45 8.03
C TRP A 91 -1.60 -0.03 7.85
N VAL A 92 -2.25 0.22 6.73
CA VAL A 92 -2.92 1.49 6.41
C VAL A 92 -4.40 1.20 6.22
N MET A 93 -5.26 2.12 6.68
CA MET A 93 -6.70 2.08 6.47
C MET A 93 -7.06 2.35 5.00
N GLY A 94 -7.99 1.58 4.44
CA GLY A 94 -8.73 1.95 3.23
C GLY A 94 -10.20 2.25 3.50
N ASN A 95 -10.97 2.54 2.45
CA ASN A 95 -12.38 2.90 2.60
C ASN A 95 -13.32 1.70 2.83
N HIS A 96 -12.86 0.47 2.61
CA HIS A 96 -13.57 -0.75 3.01
C HIS A 96 -13.28 -1.17 4.46
N ASP A 97 -12.29 -0.54 5.09
CA ASP A 97 -11.94 -0.77 6.47
C ASP A 97 -12.75 0.12 7.43
N GLU A 98 -12.87 -0.31 8.69
CA GLU A 98 -13.53 0.48 9.75
C GLU A 98 -12.58 0.66 10.95
N ARG A 99 -12.55 1.87 11.51
CA ARG A 99 -11.54 2.29 12.51
C ARG A 99 -11.58 1.49 13.80
N GLU A 100 -12.77 1.12 14.29
CA GLU A 100 -12.91 0.34 15.53
C GLU A 100 -12.40 -1.11 15.39
N PRO A 101 -12.86 -1.91 14.41
CA PRO A 101 -12.26 -3.21 14.12
C PRO A 101 -10.76 -3.13 13.81
N PHE A 102 -10.33 -2.11 13.08
CA PHE A 102 -8.92 -1.94 12.72
C PHE A 102 -8.04 -1.65 13.95
N SER A 103 -8.40 -0.67 14.78
CA SER A 103 -7.65 -0.33 16.01
C SER A 103 -7.56 -1.54 16.96
N THR A 104 -8.66 -2.28 17.12
CA THR A 104 -8.67 -3.47 17.98
C THR A 104 -7.87 -4.63 17.42
N VAL A 105 -8.10 -5.02 16.17
CA VAL A 105 -7.52 -6.25 15.60
C VAL A 105 -6.15 -5.99 15.00
N MET A 106 -5.95 -4.91 14.24
CA MET A 106 -4.69 -4.63 13.55
C MET A 106 -3.66 -3.98 14.45
N MET A 107 -4.10 -3.11 15.38
CA MET A 107 -3.20 -2.39 16.28
C MET A 107 -3.13 -2.98 17.70
N GLY A 108 -4.10 -3.81 18.10
CA GLY A 108 -4.17 -4.35 19.45
C GLY A 108 -4.48 -3.29 20.50
N GLU A 109 -5.15 -2.21 20.10
CA GLU A 109 -5.50 -1.06 20.92
C GLU A 109 -6.99 -1.11 21.35
N GLU A 110 -7.40 -0.16 22.19
CA GLU A 110 -8.83 0.03 22.47
C GLU A 110 -9.58 0.48 21.21
N ALA A 111 -10.83 0.06 21.08
CA ALA A 111 -11.69 0.45 19.95
C ALA A 111 -11.78 1.97 19.84
N SER A 112 -11.39 2.51 18.69
CA SER A 112 -11.31 3.94 18.44
C SER A 112 -11.96 4.34 17.12
N GLN A 113 -12.59 5.51 17.12
CA GLN A 113 -13.12 6.18 15.93
C GLN A 113 -12.18 7.25 15.38
N GLU A 114 -11.05 7.48 16.05
CA GLU A 114 -10.03 8.43 15.61
C GLU A 114 -9.28 7.92 14.38
N PRO A 115 -8.77 8.82 13.51
CA PRO A 115 -7.92 8.43 12.39
C PRO A 115 -6.74 7.56 12.84
N GLN A 116 -6.44 6.53 12.06
CA GLN A 116 -5.40 5.55 12.37
C GLN A 116 -4.01 5.98 11.83
N ASP A 117 -3.65 7.24 12.05
CA ASP A 117 -2.37 7.81 11.61
C ASP A 117 -1.20 7.32 12.47
N ARG A 118 -0.08 6.92 11.86
CA ARG A 118 1.06 6.31 12.57
C ARG A 118 2.40 6.64 11.89
N VAL A 119 3.46 6.71 12.69
CA VAL A 119 4.86 6.79 12.22
C VAL A 119 5.58 5.49 12.56
N TYR A 120 6.33 5.00 11.59
CA TYR A 120 7.14 3.79 11.65
C TYR A 120 8.59 4.11 11.25
N LEU A 121 9.55 3.40 11.82
CA LEU A 121 10.97 3.53 11.47
C LEU A 121 11.53 2.18 11.04
N ALA A 122 12.08 2.13 9.84
CA ALA A 122 12.85 1.00 9.30
C ALA A 122 14.30 1.46 9.13
N GLY A 123 15.13 1.26 10.16
CA GLY A 123 16.46 1.87 10.21
C GLY A 123 16.40 3.40 10.14
N GLY A 124 17.07 4.00 9.16
CA GLY A 124 17.06 5.45 8.91
C GLY A 124 15.85 5.95 8.09
N LEU A 125 15.01 5.05 7.57
CA LEU A 125 13.82 5.38 6.78
C LEU A 125 12.59 5.56 7.68
N ARG A 126 11.89 6.67 7.50
CA ARG A 126 10.58 6.89 8.11
C ARG A 126 9.46 6.47 7.16
N ILE A 127 8.48 5.74 7.66
CA ILE A 127 7.24 5.42 6.95
C ILE A 127 6.09 6.03 7.74
N ILE A 128 5.32 6.93 7.13
CA ILE A 128 4.14 7.54 7.75
C ILE A 128 2.91 6.92 7.10
N ALA A 129 2.07 6.26 7.90
CA ALA A 129 0.75 5.79 7.48
C ALA A 129 -0.29 6.87 7.81
N LEU A 130 -1.04 7.30 6.81
CA LEU A 130 -2.18 8.21 6.95
C LEU A 130 -3.48 7.47 6.66
N ASP A 131 -4.43 7.63 7.56
CA ASP A 131 -5.81 7.21 7.38
C ASP A 131 -6.56 8.26 6.55
N SER A 132 -6.72 7.99 5.26
CA SER A 132 -7.55 8.81 4.37
C SER A 132 -9.00 8.33 4.29
N SER A 133 -9.39 7.32 5.07
CA SER A 133 -10.75 6.79 5.07
C SER A 133 -11.72 7.75 5.77
N VAL A 134 -12.95 7.77 5.27
CA VAL A 134 -14.06 8.53 5.85
C VAL A 134 -15.13 7.53 6.27
N PRO A 135 -15.36 7.30 7.58
CA PRO A 135 -16.31 6.29 8.05
C PRO A 135 -17.69 6.42 7.38
N GLY A 136 -18.17 5.32 6.79
CA GLY A 136 -19.44 5.26 6.06
C GLY A 136 -19.43 5.84 4.64
N TYR A 137 -18.28 6.28 4.12
CA TYR A 137 -18.11 6.80 2.77
C TYR A 137 -16.91 6.18 2.06
N HIS A 138 -16.95 6.21 0.72
CA HIS A 138 -15.90 5.64 -0.12
C HIS A 138 -14.90 6.67 -0.67
N HIS A 139 -15.15 7.98 -0.51
CA HIS A 139 -14.18 9.00 -0.90
C HIS A 139 -13.10 9.16 0.17
N GLY A 140 -11.95 9.69 -0.24
CA GLY A 140 -10.87 9.99 0.68
C GLY A 140 -10.97 11.41 1.22
N ALA A 141 -10.64 11.61 2.49
CA ALA A 141 -10.40 12.95 3.04
C ALA A 141 -9.35 12.88 4.16
N LEU A 142 -8.65 13.99 4.39
CA LEU A 142 -7.75 14.17 5.52
C LEU A 142 -8.25 15.34 6.36
N LEU A 143 -8.40 15.11 7.66
CA LEU A 143 -8.83 16.16 8.58
C LEU A 143 -7.74 17.23 8.73
N PRO A 144 -8.11 18.50 9.00
CA PRO A 144 -7.14 19.55 9.29
C PRO A 144 -6.13 19.15 10.37
N GLU A 145 -6.58 18.46 11.41
CA GLU A 145 -5.75 17.98 12.52
C GLU A 145 -4.73 16.92 12.06
N GLN A 146 -5.09 16.05 11.11
CA GLN A 146 -4.15 15.09 10.52
C GLN A 146 -3.07 15.81 9.70
N LEU A 147 -3.45 16.86 8.96
CA LEU A 147 -2.50 17.67 8.19
C LEU A 147 -1.55 18.47 9.09
N GLU A 148 -2.05 19.01 10.21
CA GLU A 148 -1.23 19.69 11.22
C GLU A 148 -0.26 18.71 11.91
N TRP A 149 -0.75 17.51 12.25
CA TRP A 149 0.09 16.43 12.78
C TRP A 149 1.18 16.03 11.78
N LEU A 150 0.81 15.78 10.52
CA LEU A 150 1.76 15.43 9.47
C LEU A 150 2.83 16.52 9.26
N ALA A 151 2.43 17.79 9.26
CA ALA A 151 3.36 18.91 9.15
C ALA A 151 4.34 18.98 10.33
N THR A 152 3.89 18.59 11.52
CA THR A 152 4.75 18.49 12.71
C THR A 152 5.76 17.37 12.56
N GLU A 153 5.34 16.17 12.14
CA GLU A 153 6.22 15.02 11.92
C GLU A 153 7.27 15.32 10.85
N LEU A 154 6.86 15.92 9.72
CA LEU A 154 7.74 16.28 8.61
C LEU A 154 8.60 17.52 8.89
N GLY A 155 8.35 18.25 9.97
CA GLY A 155 9.15 19.42 10.37
C GLY A 155 10.60 19.07 10.74
N THR A 156 10.86 17.80 11.06
CA THR A 156 12.22 17.24 11.19
C THR A 156 12.42 16.14 10.15
N PRO A 157 13.43 16.25 9.26
CA PRO A 157 13.70 15.23 8.26
C PRO A 157 14.25 13.95 8.92
N ALA A 158 13.89 12.80 8.37
CA ALA A 158 14.50 11.51 8.71
C ALA A 158 15.82 11.30 7.96
N GLU A 159 16.70 10.43 8.47
CA GLU A 159 18.05 10.21 7.94
C GLU A 159 18.05 9.80 6.47
N HIS A 160 17.18 8.86 6.09
CA HIS A 160 17.03 8.37 4.72
C HIS A 160 15.74 8.88 4.05
N GLY A 161 15.12 9.90 4.64
CA GLY A 161 13.87 10.51 4.21
C GLY A 161 12.63 9.74 4.63
N THR A 162 11.49 10.10 4.02
CA THR A 162 10.18 9.58 4.40
C THR A 162 9.44 8.94 3.22
N LEU A 163 8.84 7.77 3.40
CA LEU A 163 7.76 7.26 2.55
C LEU A 163 6.42 7.58 3.22
N LEU A 164 5.51 8.20 2.47
CA LEU A 164 4.14 8.45 2.91
C LEU A 164 3.25 7.34 2.34
N ALA A 165 2.44 6.70 3.18
CA ALA A 165 1.53 5.63 2.79
C ALA A 165 0.09 6.02 3.13
N LEU A 166 -0.80 6.01 2.13
CA LEU A 166 -2.23 6.28 2.29
C LEU A 166 -3.03 5.50 1.24
N HIS A 167 -4.32 5.26 1.47
CA HIS A 167 -5.11 4.48 0.52
C HIS A 167 -5.48 5.26 -0.76
N HIS A 168 -6.21 6.37 -0.63
CA HIS A 168 -6.66 7.20 -1.76
C HIS A 168 -5.51 8.03 -2.36
N PRO A 169 -5.05 7.76 -3.60
CA PRO A 169 -3.88 8.44 -4.14
C PRO A 169 -4.18 9.89 -4.57
N PRO A 170 -3.26 10.84 -4.33
CA PRO A 170 -3.43 12.25 -4.72
C PRO A 170 -3.02 12.48 -6.20
N ILE A 171 -3.58 11.68 -7.12
CA ILE A 171 -3.28 11.75 -8.56
C ILE A 171 -4.55 11.54 -9.39
N PRO A 172 -4.61 12.04 -10.64
CA PRO A 172 -5.74 11.79 -11.52
C PRO A 172 -5.88 10.32 -11.92
N THR A 173 -7.12 9.91 -12.17
CA THR A 173 -7.48 8.61 -12.74
C THR A 173 -8.15 8.80 -14.10
N PRO A 174 -7.90 7.92 -15.10
CA PRO A 174 -8.60 7.95 -16.38
C PRO A 174 -10.02 7.38 -16.32
N ILE A 175 -10.49 6.91 -15.15
CA ILE A 175 -11.81 6.32 -14.95
C ILE A 175 -12.72 7.35 -14.29
N ASP A 176 -13.69 7.90 -15.04
CA ASP A 176 -14.58 8.95 -14.54
C ASP A 176 -15.30 8.57 -13.23
N LEU A 177 -15.71 7.30 -13.07
CA LEU A 177 -16.40 6.83 -11.87
C LEU A 177 -15.53 6.91 -10.61
N MET A 178 -14.20 6.73 -10.75
CA MET A 178 -13.27 6.83 -9.63
C MET A 178 -13.16 8.26 -9.09
N GLY A 179 -13.54 9.27 -9.89
CA GLY A 179 -13.63 10.65 -9.42
C GLY A 179 -14.73 10.88 -8.35
N LEU A 180 -15.66 9.93 -8.15
CA LEU A 180 -16.65 10.01 -7.07
C LEU A 180 -16.09 9.59 -5.71
N ILE A 181 -14.96 8.89 -5.71
CA ILE A 181 -14.34 8.28 -4.53
C ILE A 181 -12.86 8.69 -4.40
N GLU A 182 -12.45 9.74 -5.10
CA GLU A 182 -11.07 10.24 -5.03
C GLU A 182 -10.75 10.91 -3.68
N LEU A 183 -9.46 11.18 -3.46
CA LEU A 183 -9.04 12.00 -2.33
C LEU A 183 -9.47 13.45 -2.53
N GLU A 184 -10.31 13.96 -1.64
CA GLU A 184 -10.74 15.35 -1.58
C GLU A 184 -9.64 16.27 -1.00
N ASP A 185 -9.75 17.57 -1.29
CA ASP A 185 -8.84 18.65 -0.83
C ASP A 185 -7.34 18.29 -0.88
N GLN A 186 -6.89 17.77 -2.02
CA GLN A 186 -5.48 17.43 -2.23
C GLN A 186 -4.56 18.66 -2.05
N ALA A 187 -5.07 19.89 -2.24
CA ALA A 187 -4.29 21.11 -2.00
C ALA A 187 -3.84 21.25 -0.53
N GLY A 188 -4.59 20.72 0.43
CA GLY A 188 -4.19 20.62 1.83
C GLY A 188 -2.93 19.77 2.01
N LEU A 189 -2.98 18.54 1.51
CA LEU A 189 -1.86 17.60 1.56
C LEU A 189 -0.64 18.10 0.79
N ALA A 190 -0.83 18.71 -0.38
CA ALA A 190 0.25 19.24 -1.21
C ALA A 190 1.10 20.28 -0.46
N ARG A 191 0.45 21.16 0.32
CA ARG A 191 1.15 22.19 1.12
C ARG A 191 2.05 21.60 2.20
N VAL A 192 1.69 20.44 2.74
CA VAL A 192 2.46 19.76 3.80
C VAL A 192 3.62 18.97 3.20
N ILE A 193 3.41 18.31 2.06
CA ILE A 193 4.44 17.48 1.40
C ILE A 193 5.50 18.35 0.70
N GLN A 194 5.11 19.46 0.08
CA GLN A 194 6.01 20.25 -0.74
C GLN A 194 7.22 20.77 0.07
N GLY A 195 8.43 20.35 -0.33
CA GLY A 195 9.68 20.78 0.32
C GLY A 195 10.04 20.04 1.61
N SER A 196 9.26 19.01 1.98
CA SER A 196 9.60 18.06 3.05
C SER A 196 10.64 17.03 2.59
N ASP A 197 10.99 16.08 3.47
CA ASP A 197 11.84 14.92 3.17
C ASP A 197 11.07 13.72 2.61
N VAL A 198 9.79 13.90 2.22
CA VAL A 198 9.02 12.83 1.59
C VAL A 198 9.62 12.50 0.21
N ARG A 199 10.02 11.24 0.04
CA ARG A 199 10.71 10.73 -1.16
C ARG A 199 9.79 9.91 -2.06
N GLY A 200 8.64 9.48 -1.55
CA GLY A 200 7.64 8.74 -2.30
C GLY A 200 6.32 8.64 -1.55
N VAL A 201 5.23 8.58 -2.31
CA VAL A 201 3.89 8.28 -1.81
C VAL A 201 3.49 6.89 -2.31
N LEU A 202 3.14 6.00 -1.38
CA LEU A 202 2.61 4.67 -1.62
C LEU A 202 1.09 4.70 -1.47
N ALA A 203 0.37 4.23 -2.47
CA ALA A 203 -1.09 4.20 -2.43
C ALA A 203 -1.74 2.99 -3.11
N GLY A 204 -3.06 2.86 -2.91
CA GLY A 204 -3.91 1.76 -3.36
C GLY A 204 -5.14 2.25 -4.12
N HIS A 205 -6.30 1.66 -3.79
CA HIS A 205 -7.65 2.13 -4.12
C HIS A 205 -8.05 2.01 -5.60
N LEU A 206 -7.12 2.22 -6.53
CA LEU A 206 -7.43 2.28 -7.95
C LEU A 206 -7.56 0.89 -8.58
N HIS A 207 -7.09 -0.18 -7.93
CA HIS A 207 -7.10 -1.55 -8.48
C HIS A 207 -6.44 -1.64 -9.87
N TYR A 208 -5.36 -0.89 -10.09
CA TYR A 208 -4.42 -1.09 -11.20
C TYR A 208 -3.13 -0.36 -10.87
N SER A 209 -2.02 -0.82 -11.43
CA SER A 209 -0.75 -0.14 -11.21
C SER A 209 -0.66 1.16 -12.00
N THR A 210 -0.37 2.26 -11.33
CA THR A 210 -0.14 3.57 -11.96
C THR A 210 0.85 4.39 -11.16
N PHE A 211 1.43 5.41 -11.79
CA PHE A 211 2.39 6.30 -11.16
C PHE A 211 2.23 7.72 -11.70
N SER A 212 2.58 8.70 -10.87
CA SER A 212 2.61 10.12 -11.25
C SER A 212 3.53 10.88 -10.30
N THR A 213 3.42 12.21 -10.28
CA THR A 213 3.99 13.05 -9.24
C THR A 213 2.91 13.90 -8.59
N PHE A 214 3.12 14.21 -7.31
CA PHE A 214 2.25 15.08 -6.52
C PHE A 214 3.12 15.95 -5.62
N ALA A 215 2.91 17.28 -5.65
CA ALA A 215 3.73 18.24 -4.89
C ALA A 215 5.26 18.10 -5.09
N GLY A 216 5.69 17.59 -6.26
CA GLY A 216 7.10 17.34 -6.59
C GLY A 216 7.64 15.97 -6.16
N VAL A 217 6.83 15.13 -5.53
CA VAL A 217 7.19 13.80 -5.01
C VAL A 217 6.59 12.71 -5.92
N PRO A 218 7.29 11.60 -6.20
CA PRO A 218 6.71 10.49 -6.96
C PRO A 218 5.60 9.79 -6.17
N VAL A 219 4.52 9.44 -6.86
CA VAL A 219 3.42 8.63 -6.32
C VAL A 219 3.41 7.30 -7.05
N SER A 220 3.38 6.21 -6.30
CA SER A 220 3.24 4.85 -6.81
C SER A 220 1.96 4.25 -6.25
N VAL A 221 1.05 3.90 -7.15
CA VAL A 221 -0.19 3.19 -6.82
C VAL A 221 -0.01 1.73 -7.17
N CYS A 222 -0.18 0.85 -6.18
CA CYS A 222 -0.10 -0.58 -6.38
C CYS A 222 -1.42 -1.10 -6.96
N ALA A 223 -1.34 -2.05 -7.90
CA ALA A 223 -2.50 -2.86 -8.22
C ALA A 223 -2.95 -3.67 -6.99
N ALA A 224 -4.20 -4.08 -6.99
CA ALA A 224 -4.75 -4.92 -5.95
C ALA A 224 -4.23 -6.35 -6.03
N SER A 225 -4.23 -7.02 -4.87
CA SER A 225 -3.87 -8.43 -4.75
C SER A 225 -5.05 -9.39 -4.98
N CYS A 226 -6.28 -8.88 -5.07
CA CYS A 226 -7.50 -9.68 -5.27
C CYS A 226 -8.04 -9.65 -6.72
N TYR A 227 -8.32 -8.46 -7.27
CA TYR A 227 -8.78 -8.25 -8.65
C TYR A 227 -8.39 -6.84 -9.11
N ASN A 228 -8.22 -6.64 -10.42
CA ASN A 228 -7.87 -5.33 -10.99
C ASN A 228 -8.84 -4.85 -12.06
N ILE A 229 -8.86 -3.55 -12.28
CA ILE A 229 -9.66 -2.89 -13.30
C ILE A 229 -8.95 -2.92 -14.65
N ASP A 230 -9.71 -3.30 -15.68
CA ASP A 230 -9.28 -3.32 -17.08
C ASP A 230 -9.48 -1.94 -17.71
N LEU A 231 -8.38 -1.19 -17.80
CA LEU A 231 -8.32 0.16 -18.38
C LEU A 231 -8.59 0.21 -19.89
N VAL A 232 -8.51 -0.94 -20.59
CA VAL A 232 -8.76 -1.04 -22.04
C VAL A 232 -10.04 -1.83 -22.33
N ALA A 233 -10.89 -2.00 -21.34
CA ALA A 233 -12.21 -2.57 -21.51
C ALA A 233 -13.02 -1.79 -22.56
N SER A 234 -13.99 -2.48 -23.19
CA SER A 234 -14.89 -1.85 -24.14
C SER A 234 -15.50 -0.57 -23.56
N SER A 235 -15.50 0.51 -24.35
CA SER A 235 -16.11 1.81 -23.98
C SER A 235 -17.62 1.75 -23.71
N THR A 236 -18.26 0.60 -23.92
CA THR A 236 -19.65 0.35 -23.51
C THR A 236 -19.79 0.02 -22.02
N LYS A 237 -18.69 -0.33 -21.34
CA LYS A 237 -18.66 -0.59 -19.91
C LYS A 237 -18.21 0.67 -19.19
N ILE A 238 -18.89 0.98 -18.07
CA ILE A 238 -18.50 2.09 -17.19
C ILE A 238 -17.29 1.69 -16.33
N LEU A 239 -17.22 0.42 -15.93
CA LEU A 239 -16.13 -0.18 -15.17
C LEU A 239 -16.05 -1.68 -15.52
N SER A 240 -14.85 -2.24 -15.57
CA SER A 240 -14.64 -3.67 -15.83
C SER A 240 -13.54 -4.18 -14.92
N ALA A 241 -13.85 -5.14 -14.05
CA ALA A 241 -12.90 -5.77 -13.15
C ALA A 241 -12.59 -7.21 -13.59
N MET A 242 -11.35 -7.65 -13.39
CA MET A 242 -10.84 -8.97 -13.76
C MET A 242 -9.91 -9.49 -12.64
N PRO A 243 -9.97 -10.79 -12.27
CA PRO A 243 -9.05 -11.38 -11.29
C PRO A 243 -7.68 -11.69 -11.94
N SER A 244 -7.03 -10.68 -12.50
CA SER A 244 -5.76 -10.79 -13.24
C SER A 244 -4.90 -9.55 -13.05
N GLY A 245 -3.61 -9.63 -13.39
CA GLY A 245 -2.70 -8.50 -13.24
C GLY A 245 -2.45 -8.13 -11.78
N LEU A 246 -2.60 -9.11 -10.89
CA LEU A 246 -2.35 -8.97 -9.46
C LEU A 246 -0.86 -8.69 -9.25
N SER A 247 -0.51 -7.59 -8.59
CA SER A 247 0.89 -7.22 -8.36
C SER A 247 1.10 -6.58 -6.99
N ALA A 248 2.31 -6.72 -6.48
CA ALA A 248 2.89 -5.88 -5.45
C ALA A 248 3.90 -4.93 -6.11
N SER A 249 4.46 -4.01 -5.32
CA SER A 249 5.62 -3.22 -5.73
C SER A 249 6.79 -3.47 -4.77
N LEU A 250 8.00 -3.67 -5.30
CA LEU A 250 9.24 -3.52 -4.54
C LEU A 250 9.70 -2.07 -4.63
N VAL A 251 9.89 -1.46 -3.47
CA VAL A 251 10.34 -0.08 -3.30
C VAL A 251 11.78 -0.13 -2.81
N HIS A 252 12.71 0.19 -3.70
CA HIS A 252 14.13 0.26 -3.38
C HIS A 252 14.49 1.72 -3.14
N VAL A 253 14.91 2.04 -1.91
CA VAL A 253 15.33 3.38 -1.51
C VAL A 253 16.85 3.42 -1.56
N TYR A 254 17.39 4.18 -2.50
CA TYR A 254 18.82 4.49 -2.63
C TYR A 254 19.13 5.84 -1.97
N PRO A 255 20.40 6.28 -1.87
CA PRO A 255 20.72 7.57 -1.26
C PRO A 255 20.00 8.75 -1.93
N ASP A 256 19.95 8.75 -3.28
CA ASP A 256 19.40 9.88 -4.05
C ASP A 256 18.12 9.54 -4.83
N GLN A 257 17.71 8.27 -4.90
CA GLN A 257 16.61 7.82 -5.77
C GLN A 257 15.70 6.82 -5.06
N VAL A 258 14.43 6.78 -5.45
CA VAL A 258 13.50 5.72 -5.06
C VAL A 258 13.01 5.03 -6.33
N VAL A 259 13.11 3.70 -6.36
CA VAL A 259 12.72 2.88 -7.50
C VAL A 259 11.54 2.01 -7.12
N PHE A 260 10.44 2.13 -7.85
CA PHE A 260 9.22 1.34 -7.70
C PHE A 260 9.16 0.29 -8.80
N SER A 261 9.21 -0.98 -8.44
CA SER A 261 9.22 -2.11 -9.39
C SER A 261 8.02 -3.00 -9.14
N GLN A 262 7.16 -3.17 -10.14
CA GLN A 262 6.03 -4.09 -10.03
C GLN A 262 6.51 -5.54 -9.97
N VAL A 263 5.94 -6.32 -9.06
CA VAL A 263 6.14 -7.75 -8.91
C VAL A 263 4.80 -8.44 -9.06
N PRO A 264 4.57 -9.18 -10.16
CA PRO A 264 3.36 -9.97 -10.34
C PRO A 264 3.21 -11.01 -9.21
N LEU A 265 1.99 -11.22 -8.72
CA LEU A 265 1.63 -12.30 -7.78
C LEU A 265 1.38 -13.63 -8.48
N ASP A 266 1.26 -13.60 -9.80
CA ASP A 266 1.08 -14.79 -10.63
C ASP A 266 2.32 -15.69 -10.56
N ASP A 267 2.07 -17.00 -10.59
CA ASP A 267 3.11 -18.02 -10.66
C ASP A 267 3.30 -18.40 -12.13
N VAL A 268 4.34 -17.83 -12.75
CA VAL A 268 4.70 -18.08 -14.14
C VAL A 268 6.03 -18.81 -14.20
N ALA A 269 6.15 -19.75 -15.11
CA ALA A 269 7.37 -20.55 -15.26
C ALA A 269 8.58 -19.66 -15.56
N GLU A 270 9.70 -19.89 -14.86
CA GLU A 270 10.97 -19.25 -15.14
C GLU A 270 11.41 -19.59 -16.57
N LEU A 271 11.64 -18.56 -17.39
CA LEU A 271 12.09 -18.74 -18.77
C LEU A 271 13.61 -18.93 -18.86
N THR A 272 14.37 -18.22 -18.02
CA THR A 272 15.84 -18.24 -18.00
C THR A 272 16.34 -17.71 -16.65
N SER A 273 17.45 -18.28 -16.17
CA SER A 273 18.20 -17.84 -14.99
C SER A 273 19.70 -17.97 -15.22
N TYR A 274 20.47 -17.23 -14.44
CA TYR A 274 21.93 -17.28 -14.39
C TYR A 274 22.32 -17.30 -12.91
N GLU A 275 23.13 -18.29 -12.50
CA GLU A 275 23.70 -18.38 -11.13
C GLU A 275 24.99 -17.55 -10.99
#